data_AF-A0A6A3N394-F1
#
_entry.id   AF-A0A6A3N394-F1
#
_cell.length_a   1.000
_cell.length_b   1.000
_cell.length_c   1.000
_cell.angle_alpha   90.00
_cell.angle_beta   90.00
_cell.angle_gamma   90.00
#
_symmetry.space_group_name_H-M   'P 1'
#
loop_
_entity.id
_entity.type
_entity.pdbx_description
1 polymer ?
#
loop_
_entity_poly.entity_id
_entity_poly.type
_entity_poly.pdbx_seq_one_letter_code
_entity_poly.pdbx_strand_id
1 'polypeptide(L)'
;MSEITTLHEQFPGARILLCEWHVKTYLSKEICDRSKYEFSAFERSELETLTSILVDASSESTYDLFKKEIYATIQSPPCREKWKSYFDSNWDNCRDMWAKFARANVPHLGNTTNNRLESSWAKLKREVKRHMHVDECIVAIMHFQRRVERDSNRKLEEISVVTVIGVDKELQSLAQTVSKFAFDLVREQYDAAMKYSYKQGRNQG
;
A
#
# COMPACT_ATOMS: atom_id res chain seq x y z
N MET A 1 -21.80 2.97 14.19
CA MET A 1 -21.06 1.85 13.57
C MET A 1 -20.18 2.44 12.49
N SER A 2 -18.86 2.26 12.55
CA SER A 2 -17.95 2.78 11.51
C SER A 2 -17.81 1.76 10.39
N GLU A 3 -17.38 2.20 9.20
CA GLU A 3 -17.10 1.29 8.07
C GLU A 3 -16.09 0.20 8.44
N ILE A 4 -15.09 0.52 9.27
CA ILE A 4 -14.09 -0.42 9.77
C ILE A 4 -14.75 -1.52 10.63
N THR A 5 -15.65 -1.14 11.54
CA THR A 5 -16.40 -2.11 12.36
C THR A 5 -17.22 -3.05 11.48
N THR A 6 -17.94 -2.50 10.50
CA THR A 6 -18.73 -3.30 9.56
C THR A 6 -17.87 -4.27 8.76
N LEU A 7 -16.70 -3.84 8.28
CA LEU A 7 -15.78 -4.72 7.54
C LEU A 7 -15.27 -5.87 8.41
N HIS A 8 -14.96 -5.63 9.69
CA HIS A 8 -14.56 -6.68 10.61
C HIS A 8 -15.70 -7.68 10.91
N GLU A 9 -16.93 -7.19 11.04
CA GLU A 9 -18.10 -8.05 11.25
C GLU A 9 -18.38 -8.95 10.04
N GLN A 10 -18.29 -8.40 8.82
CA GLN A 10 -18.57 -9.14 7.59
C GLN A 10 -17.41 -10.04 7.16
N PHE A 11 -16.17 -9.65 7.45
CA PHE A 11 -14.95 -10.35 7.04
C PHE A 11 -13.96 -10.48 8.21
N PRO A 12 -14.28 -11.29 9.24
CA PRO A 12 -13.48 -11.37 10.47
C PRO A 12 -12.05 -11.90 10.25
N GLY A 13 -11.83 -12.68 9.19
CA GLY A 13 -10.49 -13.17 8.80
C GLY A 13 -9.69 -12.21 7.93
N ALA A 14 -10.28 -11.10 7.47
CA ALA A 14 -9.59 -10.12 6.64
C ALA A 14 -8.82 -9.12 7.50
N ARG A 15 -7.56 -8.89 7.16
CA ARG A 15 -6.81 -7.76 7.71
C ARG A 15 -7.12 -6.51 6.91
N ILE A 16 -7.65 -5.50 7.58
CA ILE A 16 -7.94 -4.20 6.95
C ILE A 16 -6.64 -3.40 6.89
N LEU A 17 -6.29 -2.95 5.69
CA LEU A 17 -5.10 -2.13 5.47
C LEU A 17 -5.50 -0.74 4.97
N LEU A 18 -5.04 0.30 5.66
CA LEU A 18 -5.22 1.68 5.24
C LEU A 18 -4.17 2.07 4.20
N CYS A 19 -4.50 3.02 3.34
CA CYS A 19 -3.55 3.55 2.38
C CYS A 19 -2.53 4.48 3.07
N GLU A 20 -1.24 4.22 2.86
CA GLU A 20 -0.14 5.01 3.42
C GLU A 20 -0.24 6.51 3.07
N TRP A 21 -0.54 6.84 1.80
CA TRP A 21 -0.69 8.23 1.37
C TRP A 21 -1.83 8.95 2.11
N HIS A 22 -2.96 8.27 2.29
CA HIS A 22 -4.08 8.84 3.04
C HIS A 22 -3.75 9.00 4.51
N VAL A 23 -3.07 8.03 5.14
CA VAL A 23 -2.62 8.12 6.53
C VAL A 23 -1.76 9.36 6.73
N LYS A 24 -0.72 9.54 5.90
CA LYS A 24 0.15 10.74 5.92
C LYS A 24 -0.64 12.03 5.71
N THR A 25 -1.56 12.03 4.75
CA THR A 25 -2.41 13.19 4.45
C THR A 25 -3.34 13.56 5.61
N TYR A 26 -3.97 12.58 6.26
CA TYR A 26 -4.86 12.83 7.39
C TYR A 26 -4.10 13.29 8.62
N LEU A 27 -2.95 12.68 8.93
CA LEU A 27 -2.08 13.13 10.02
C LEU A 27 -1.59 14.56 9.79
N SER A 28 -1.10 14.90 8.59
CA SER A 28 -0.70 16.27 8.24
C SER A 28 -1.86 17.27 8.39
N LYS A 29 -3.06 16.94 7.88
CA LYS A 29 -4.25 17.79 8.06
C LYS A 29 -4.58 18.03 9.53
N GLU A 30 -4.49 16.99 10.35
CA GLU A 30 -4.77 17.09 11.79
C GLU A 30 -3.72 17.95 12.50
N ILE A 31 -2.43 17.77 12.18
CA ILE A 31 -1.32 18.59 12.72
C ILE A 31 -1.48 20.06 12.32
N CYS A 32 -1.89 20.31 11.07
CA CYS A 32 -2.06 21.66 10.55
C CYS A 32 -3.34 22.38 11.00
N ASP A 33 -4.28 21.68 11.64
CA ASP A 33 -5.52 22.26 12.14
C ASP A 33 -5.26 23.17 13.35
N ARG A 34 -5.21 24.49 13.06
CA ARG A 34 -4.96 25.54 14.05
C ARG A 34 -6.02 25.66 15.13
N SER A 35 -7.21 25.07 14.94
CA SER A 35 -8.29 25.14 15.92
C SER A 35 -8.19 24.08 17.01
N LYS A 36 -7.41 23.01 16.78
CA LYS A 36 -7.34 21.85 17.67
C LYS A 36 -6.14 21.89 18.58
N TYR A 37 -4.98 22.18 18.02
CA TYR A 37 -3.71 22.16 18.73
C TYR A 37 -3.02 23.49 18.48
N GLU A 38 -2.62 24.18 19.54
CA GLU A 38 -1.95 25.48 19.45
C GLU A 38 -0.46 25.31 19.09
N PHE A 39 -0.17 24.43 18.13
CA PHE A 39 1.19 24.16 17.68
C PHE A 39 1.79 25.37 16.96
N SER A 40 3.04 25.67 17.29
CA SER A 40 3.84 26.63 16.56
C SER A 40 4.05 26.21 15.10
N ALA A 41 4.53 27.15 14.26
CA ALA A 41 4.89 26.82 12.88
C ALA A 41 6.02 25.78 12.82
N PHE A 42 6.99 25.88 13.73
CA PHE A 42 8.09 24.93 13.87
C PHE A 42 7.59 23.54 14.26
N GLU A 43 6.79 23.44 15.32
CA GLU A 43 6.24 22.14 15.77
C GLU A 43 5.46 21.46 14.65
N ARG A 44 4.62 22.19 13.90
CA ARG A 44 3.87 21.60 12.78
C ARG A 44 4.79 21.03 11.71
N SER A 45 5.78 21.80 11.26
CA SER A 45 6.74 21.34 10.24
C SER A 45 7.50 20.10 10.70
N GLU A 46 7.93 20.07 11.96
CA GLU A 46 8.68 18.96 12.53
C GLU A 46 7.77 17.73 12.72
N LEU A 47 6.56 17.91 13.25
CA LEU A 47 5.57 16.85 13.42
C LEU A 47 5.17 16.22 12.08
N GLU A 48 4.99 17.00 11.01
CA GLU A 48 4.70 16.47 9.67
C GLU A 48 5.85 15.58 9.17
N THR A 49 7.09 16.01 9.37
CA THR A 49 8.27 15.24 8.98
C THR A 49 8.37 13.95 9.78
N LEU A 50 8.27 14.03 11.11
CA LEU A 50 8.39 12.89 12.01
C LEU A 50 7.24 11.88 11.81
N THR A 51 6.00 12.35 11.62
CA THR A 51 4.87 11.45 11.35
C THR A 51 5.00 10.74 10.01
N SER A 52 5.52 11.41 8.98
CA SER A 52 5.82 10.75 7.70
C SER A 52 6.84 9.62 7.87
N ILE A 53 7.93 9.88 8.62
CA ILE A 53 8.96 8.86 8.91
C ILE A 53 8.39 7.72 9.77
N LEU A 54 7.55 8.05 10.75
CA LEU A 54 6.90 7.08 11.63
C LEU A 54 6.00 6.12 10.85
N VAL A 55 5.25 6.61 9.86
CA VAL A 55 4.45 5.75 8.94
C VAL A 55 5.36 4.78 8.16
N ASP A 56 6.53 5.26 7.73
CA ASP A 56 7.50 4.50 6.95
C ASP A 56 8.45 3.63 7.79
N ALA A 57 8.29 3.60 9.11
CA ALA A 57 9.18 2.89 10.02
C ALA A 57 9.28 1.41 9.64
N SER A 58 10.52 0.93 9.49
CA SER A 58 10.85 -0.44 9.06
C SER A 58 10.82 -1.45 10.21
N SER A 59 10.80 -0.99 11.46
CA SER A 59 10.75 -1.83 12.65
C SER A 59 9.91 -1.17 13.76
N GLU A 60 9.43 -1.98 14.69
CA GLU A 60 8.71 -1.49 15.88
C GLU A 60 9.60 -0.58 16.74
N SER A 61 10.88 -0.92 16.89
CA SER A 61 11.85 -0.08 17.61
C SER A 61 12.02 1.31 17.00
N THR A 62 12.05 1.40 15.67
CA THR A 62 12.15 2.67 14.95
C THR A 62 10.87 3.48 15.11
N TYR A 63 9.71 2.81 15.04
CA TYR A 63 8.41 3.41 15.27
C TYR A 63 8.31 4.02 16.67
N ASP A 64 8.66 3.26 17.70
CA ASP A 64 8.61 3.71 19.10
C ASP A 64 9.56 4.88 19.37
N LEU A 65 10.73 4.88 18.73
CA LEU A 65 11.67 5.99 18.79
C LEU A 65 11.02 7.27 18.24
N PHE A 66 10.52 7.25 17.01
CA PHE A 66 9.90 8.44 16.40
C PHE A 66 8.62 8.87 17.11
N LYS A 67 7.86 7.93 17.69
CA LYS A 67 6.70 8.24 18.52
C LYS A 67 7.11 9.06 19.75
N LYS A 68 8.20 8.67 20.42
CA LYS A 68 8.76 9.44 21.55
C LYS A 68 9.24 10.82 21.13
N GLU A 69 9.95 10.90 20.00
CA GLU A 69 10.42 12.18 19.45
C GLU A 69 9.25 13.13 19.14
N ILE A 70 8.19 12.64 18.48
CA ILE A 70 6.96 13.41 18.21
C ILE A 70 6.40 14.05 19.49
N TYR A 71 6.34 13.29 20.58
CA TYR A 71 5.86 13.84 21.85
C TYR A 71 6.84 14.81 22.49
N ALA A 72 8.15 14.60 22.34
CA ALA A 72 9.16 15.50 22.84
C ALA A 72 9.17 16.85 22.10
N THR A 73 8.88 16.85 20.79
CA THR A 73 8.79 18.05 19.94
C THR A 73 7.72 19.03 20.43
N ILE A 74 6.58 18.52 20.93
CA ILE A 74 5.48 19.37 21.41
C ILE A 74 5.85 19.97 22.76
N GLN A 75 6.16 21.27 22.79
CA GLN A 75 6.73 21.92 23.97
C GLN A 75 5.69 22.13 25.08
N SER A 76 4.46 22.52 24.69
CA SER A 76 3.36 22.78 25.62
C SER A 76 2.78 21.48 26.19
N PRO A 77 2.85 21.22 27.52
CA PRO A 77 2.34 19.98 28.10
C PRO A 77 0.84 19.72 27.85
N PRO A 78 -0.07 20.71 27.96
CA PRO A 78 -1.48 20.50 27.62
C PRO A 78 -1.70 20.10 26.16
N CYS A 79 -0.98 20.74 25.22
CA CYS A 79 -1.07 20.39 23.80
C CYS A 79 -0.52 18.98 23.53
N ARG A 80 0.58 18.63 24.19
CA ARG A 80 1.19 17.29 24.10
C ARG A 80 0.23 16.21 24.57
N GLU A 81 -0.42 16.40 25.72
CA GLU A 81 -1.38 15.43 26.25
C GLU A 81 -2.60 15.29 25.34
N LYS A 82 -3.12 16.42 24.83
CA LYS A 82 -4.25 16.42 23.88
C LYS A 82 -3.90 15.67 22.59
N TRP A 83 -2.74 15.93 22.01
CA TRP A 83 -2.25 15.22 20.83
C TRP A 83 -2.01 13.74 21.11
N LYS A 84 -1.38 13.42 22.24
CA LYS A 84 -1.10 12.04 22.65
C LYS A 84 -2.40 11.25 22.78
N SER A 85 -3.39 11.78 23.50
CA SER A 85 -4.71 11.16 23.64
C SER A 85 -5.37 10.89 22.29
N TYR A 86 -5.33 11.86 21.38
CA TYR A 86 -5.84 11.69 20.02
C TYR A 86 -5.05 10.62 19.23
N PHE A 87 -3.73 10.74 19.17
CA PHE A 87 -2.87 9.87 18.37
C PHE A 87 -2.93 8.42 18.85
N ASP A 88 -2.81 8.21 20.17
CA ASP A 88 -2.85 6.87 20.76
C ASP A 88 -4.19 6.19 20.48
N SER A 89 -5.29 6.92 20.68
CA SER A 89 -6.64 6.36 20.52
C SER A 89 -7.00 6.05 19.08
N ASN A 90 -6.59 6.90 18.13
CA ASN A 90 -7.08 6.84 16.75
C ASN A 90 -6.09 6.22 15.76
N TRP A 91 -4.80 6.22 16.07
CA TRP A 91 -3.75 5.79 15.15
C TRP A 91 -2.89 4.68 15.75
N ASP A 92 -2.36 4.86 16.96
CA ASP A 92 -1.43 3.90 17.54
C ASP A 92 -2.08 2.54 17.86
N ASN A 93 -3.32 2.58 18.38
CA ASN A 93 -4.11 1.38 18.68
C ASN A 93 -4.43 0.52 17.45
N CYS A 94 -4.33 1.08 16.24
CA CYS A 94 -4.56 0.39 14.98
C CYS A 94 -3.34 0.46 14.05
N ARG A 95 -2.12 0.58 14.61
CA ARG A 95 -0.87 0.69 13.84
C ARG A 95 -0.63 -0.48 12.88
N ASP A 96 -1.17 -1.66 13.17
CA ASP A 96 -1.15 -2.83 12.30
C ASP A 96 -1.89 -2.64 10.98
N MET A 97 -2.85 -1.70 10.93
CA MET A 97 -3.59 -1.37 9.71
C MET A 97 -2.81 -0.45 8.77
N TRP A 98 -1.82 0.32 9.25
CA TRP A 98 -1.20 1.38 8.45
C TRP A 98 0.33 1.48 8.52
N ALA A 99 0.96 1.20 9.65
CA ALA A 99 2.40 1.32 9.81
C ALA A 99 3.15 0.26 9.00
N LYS A 100 4.21 0.66 8.31
CA LYS A 100 4.91 -0.20 7.36
C LYS A 100 5.46 -1.49 7.99
N PHE A 101 6.15 -1.40 9.13
CA PHE A 101 6.70 -2.58 9.81
C PHE A 101 5.61 -3.59 10.21
N ALA A 102 4.46 -3.11 10.69
CA ALA A 102 3.40 -3.98 11.21
C ALA A 102 2.61 -4.69 10.09
N ARG A 103 2.74 -4.19 8.85
CA ARG A 103 2.12 -4.74 7.64
C ARG A 103 3.05 -5.61 6.81
N ALA A 104 4.33 -5.69 7.17
CA ALA A 104 5.35 -6.36 6.36
C ALA A 104 5.11 -7.86 6.14
N ASN A 105 4.32 -8.50 7.01
CA ASN A 105 3.94 -9.91 6.88
C ASN A 105 2.73 -10.16 5.96
N VAL A 106 2.15 -9.11 5.36
CA VAL A 106 1.04 -9.25 4.40
C VAL A 106 1.59 -9.16 2.97
N PRO A 107 1.41 -10.19 2.13
CA PRO A 107 1.82 -10.12 0.73
C PRO A 107 0.96 -9.08 0.01
N HIS A 108 1.47 -7.86 -0.10
CA HIS A 108 0.75 -6.75 -0.74
C HIS A 108 0.85 -6.79 -2.27
N LEU A 109 1.64 -7.71 -2.85
CA LEU A 109 1.84 -7.86 -4.31
C LEU A 109 2.12 -6.51 -5.02
N GLY A 110 2.92 -5.65 -4.38
CA GLY A 110 3.21 -4.30 -4.86
C GLY A 110 2.09 -3.26 -4.68
N ASN A 111 0.91 -3.63 -4.16
CA ASN A 111 -0.17 -2.69 -3.80
C ASN A 111 0.06 -2.08 -2.41
N THR A 112 1.14 -1.31 -2.24
CA THR A 112 1.39 -0.53 -1.01
C THR A 112 0.65 0.81 -1.03
N THR A 113 0.29 1.31 -2.22
CA THR A 113 -0.37 2.60 -2.43
C THR A 113 -1.73 2.43 -3.11
N ASN A 114 -2.63 3.39 -2.90
CA ASN A 114 -3.94 3.42 -3.57
C ASN A 114 -3.88 4.03 -4.98
N ASN A 115 -2.70 4.37 -5.52
CA ASN A 115 -2.55 5.05 -6.81
C ASN A 115 -3.34 4.37 -7.95
N ARG A 116 -3.39 3.03 -7.96
CA ARG A 116 -4.18 2.26 -8.94
C ARG A 116 -5.68 2.53 -8.82
N LEU A 117 -6.19 2.58 -7.59
CA LEU A 117 -7.58 2.87 -7.29
C LEU A 117 -7.89 4.33 -7.60
N GLU A 118 -7.08 5.28 -7.10
CA GLU A 118 -7.26 6.72 -7.34
C GLU A 118 -7.20 7.07 -8.83
N SER A 119 -6.28 6.46 -9.58
CA SER A 119 -6.21 6.65 -11.04
C SER A 119 -7.48 6.14 -11.74
N SER A 120 -8.01 5.00 -11.30
CA SER A 120 -9.26 4.45 -11.81
C SER A 120 -10.45 5.34 -11.44
N TRP A 121 -10.52 5.84 -10.21
CA TRP A 121 -11.54 6.78 -9.76
C TRP A 121 -11.47 8.11 -10.51
N ALA A 122 -10.28 8.64 -10.78
CA ALA A 122 -10.09 9.85 -11.56
C ALA A 122 -10.57 9.67 -13.00
N LYS A 123 -10.37 8.49 -13.60
CA LYS A 123 -10.95 8.14 -14.92
C LYS A 123 -12.46 8.10 -14.83
N LEU A 124 -13.04 7.40 -13.85
CA LEU A 124 -14.49 7.31 -13.71
C LEU A 124 -15.15 8.68 -13.48
N LYS A 125 -14.58 9.51 -12.61
CA LYS A 125 -15.05 10.89 -12.36
C LYS A 125 -14.97 11.79 -13.59
N ARG A 126 -14.15 11.44 -14.60
CA ARG A 126 -14.15 12.15 -15.89
C ARG A 126 -15.31 11.73 -16.78
N GLU A 127 -15.80 10.50 -16.64
CA GLU A 127 -16.92 9.95 -17.40
C GLU A 127 -18.26 10.36 -16.79
N VAL A 128 -18.35 10.37 -15.45
CA VAL A 128 -19.56 10.77 -14.71
C VAL A 128 -19.48 12.26 -14.32
N LYS A 129 -20.29 13.10 -14.95
CA LYS A 129 -20.33 14.55 -14.68
C LYS A 129 -21.45 14.91 -13.70
N ARG A 130 -21.24 15.99 -12.95
CA ARG A 130 -22.21 16.50 -11.96
C ARG A 130 -23.58 16.87 -12.53
N HIS A 131 -23.66 17.17 -13.83
CA HIS A 131 -24.89 17.60 -14.51
C HIS A 131 -25.64 16.47 -15.21
N MET A 132 -25.09 15.24 -15.19
CA MET A 132 -25.74 14.09 -15.82
C MET A 132 -26.92 13.63 -14.96
N HIS A 133 -27.99 13.20 -15.62
CA HIS A 133 -29.08 12.49 -14.95
C HIS A 133 -28.60 11.11 -14.46
N VAL A 134 -29.34 10.53 -13.51
CA VAL A 134 -28.93 9.27 -12.85
C VAL A 134 -28.83 8.11 -13.84
N ASP A 135 -29.76 8.02 -14.79
CA ASP A 135 -29.75 7.04 -15.88
C ASP A 135 -28.53 7.21 -16.78
N GLU A 136 -28.18 8.44 -17.16
CA GLU A 136 -26.96 8.73 -17.91
C GLU A 136 -25.71 8.33 -17.13
N CYS A 137 -25.68 8.59 -15.81
CA CYS A 137 -24.58 8.17 -14.94
C CYS A 137 -24.42 6.64 -14.92
N ILE A 138 -25.53 5.91 -14.80
CA ILE A 138 -25.54 4.44 -14.81
C ILE A 138 -24.97 3.92 -16.14
N VAL A 139 -25.45 4.47 -17.26
CA VAL A 139 -24.97 4.10 -18.60
C VAL A 139 -23.47 4.36 -18.73
N ALA A 140 -22.98 5.53 -18.30
CA ALA A 140 -21.55 5.86 -18.34
C ALA A 140 -20.71 4.93 -17.45
N ILE A 141 -21.18 4.58 -16.25
CA ILE A 141 -20.52 3.62 -15.36
C ILE A 141 -20.43 2.23 -16.03
N MET A 142 -21.52 1.75 -16.62
CA MET A 142 -21.53 0.45 -17.32
C MET A 142 -20.56 0.44 -18.51
N HIS A 143 -20.50 1.52 -19.29
CA HIS A 143 -19.54 1.66 -20.39
C HIS A 143 -18.10 1.73 -19.90
N PHE A 144 -17.84 2.42 -18.78
CA PHE A 144 -16.53 2.46 -18.16
C PHE A 144 -16.10 1.06 -17.67
N GLN A 145 -16.97 0.36 -16.94
CA GLN A 145 -16.72 -1.00 -16.46
C GLN A 145 -16.38 -1.94 -17.62
N ARG A 146 -17.21 -1.95 -18.68
CA ARG A 146 -16.99 -2.81 -19.84
C ARG A 146 -15.65 -2.52 -20.55
N ARG A 147 -15.22 -1.26 -20.61
CA ARG A 147 -13.89 -0.89 -21.14
C ARG A 147 -12.77 -1.40 -20.27
N VAL A 148 -12.87 -1.22 -18.95
CA VAL A 148 -11.85 -1.66 -17.98
C VAL A 148 -11.71 -3.19 -17.97
N GLU A 149 -12.83 -3.92 -18.02
CA GLU A 149 -12.85 -5.38 -18.13
C GLU A 149 -12.18 -5.85 -19.43
N ARG A 150 -12.51 -5.25 -20.56
CA ARG A 150 -11.89 -5.57 -21.86
C ARG A 150 -10.37 -5.34 -21.83
N ASP A 151 -9.93 -4.19 -21.32
CA ASP A 151 -8.50 -3.89 -21.20
C ASP A 151 -7.79 -4.85 -20.24
N SER A 152 -8.46 -5.29 -19.17
CA SER A 152 -7.93 -6.27 -18.21
C SER A 152 -7.79 -7.65 -18.86
N ASN A 153 -8.80 -8.11 -19.59
CA ASN A 153 -8.76 -9.38 -20.31
C ASN A 153 -7.66 -9.37 -21.37
N ARG A 154 -7.55 -8.31 -22.17
CA ARG A 154 -6.46 -8.16 -23.15
C ARG A 154 -5.09 -8.28 -22.49
N LYS A 155 -4.88 -7.62 -21.34
CA LYS A 155 -3.60 -7.71 -20.61
C LYS A 155 -3.34 -9.11 -20.08
N LEU A 156 -4.35 -9.82 -19.61
CA LEU A 156 -4.20 -11.21 -19.16
C LEU A 156 -3.79 -12.12 -20.32
N GLU A 157 -4.42 -11.94 -21.49
CA GLU A 157 -4.05 -12.63 -22.73
C GLU A 157 -2.60 -12.30 -23.16
N GLU A 158 -2.20 -11.03 -23.14
CA GLU A 158 -0.83 -10.59 -23.46
C GLU A 158 0.22 -11.13 -22.46
N ILE A 159 -0.09 -11.14 -21.16
CA ILE A 159 0.81 -11.61 -20.10
C ILE A 159 1.06 -13.13 -20.18
N SER A 160 0.10 -13.90 -20.72
CA SER A 160 0.26 -15.35 -20.91
C SER A 160 1.31 -15.73 -21.96
N VAL A 161 1.81 -14.77 -22.73
CA VAL A 161 2.82 -15.00 -23.78
C VAL A 161 4.14 -14.36 -23.38
N VAL A 162 4.89 -15.00 -22.47
CA VAL A 162 6.28 -14.59 -22.20
C VAL A 162 7.22 -15.35 -23.13
N THR A 163 7.67 -14.70 -24.20
CA THR A 163 8.71 -15.25 -25.07
C THR A 163 10.08 -14.88 -24.50
N VAL A 164 10.78 -15.85 -23.92
CA VAL A 164 12.16 -15.70 -23.44
C VAL A 164 13.10 -16.45 -24.37
N ILE A 165 14.16 -15.79 -24.82
CA ILE A 165 15.18 -16.36 -25.72
C ILE A 165 16.37 -16.83 -24.87
N GLY A 166 16.90 -18.01 -25.15
CA GLY A 166 18.11 -18.52 -24.50
C GLY A 166 17.90 -19.18 -23.14
N VAL A 167 16.67 -19.62 -22.83
CA VAL A 167 16.35 -20.45 -21.66
C VAL A 167 16.15 -21.91 -22.07
N ASP A 168 16.35 -22.84 -21.14
CA ASP A 168 16.08 -24.26 -21.40
C ASP A 168 14.58 -24.52 -21.62
N LYS A 169 14.25 -25.75 -22.06
CA LYS A 169 12.87 -26.14 -22.37
C LYS A 169 11.94 -26.05 -21.17
N GLU A 170 12.44 -26.25 -19.95
CA GLU A 170 11.63 -26.26 -18.74
C GLU A 170 11.23 -24.82 -18.36
N LEU A 171 12.19 -23.90 -18.37
CA LEU A 171 11.92 -22.46 -18.22
C LEU A 171 11.09 -21.90 -19.39
N GLN A 172 11.31 -22.37 -20.62
CA GLN A 172 10.50 -21.96 -21.78
C GLN A 172 9.02 -22.36 -21.62
N SER A 173 8.75 -23.58 -21.13
CA SER A 173 7.40 -24.05 -20.84
C SER A 173 6.78 -23.24 -19.69
N LEU A 174 7.55 -22.94 -18.65
CA LEU A 174 7.08 -22.11 -17.54
C LEU A 174 6.70 -20.71 -18.02
N ALA A 175 7.52 -20.08 -18.86
CA ALA A 175 7.28 -18.74 -19.40
C ALA A 175 5.94 -18.61 -20.14
N GLN A 176 5.43 -19.70 -20.72
CA GLN A 176 4.12 -19.72 -21.41
C GLN A 176 2.91 -19.87 -20.48
N THR A 177 3.15 -20.12 -19.18
CA THR A 177 2.08 -20.44 -18.22
C THR A 177 1.97 -19.44 -17.08
N VAL A 178 2.99 -18.59 -16.90
CA VAL A 178 3.05 -17.62 -15.80
C VAL A 178 3.38 -16.22 -16.32
N SER A 179 3.00 -15.21 -15.53
CA SER A 179 3.36 -13.83 -15.84
C SER A 179 4.88 -13.62 -15.83
N LYS A 180 5.37 -12.60 -16.56
CA LYS A 180 6.79 -12.21 -16.57
C LYS A 180 7.37 -12.02 -15.16
N PHE A 181 6.62 -11.40 -14.25
CA PHE A 181 7.06 -11.20 -12.87
C PHE A 181 7.25 -12.52 -12.12
N ALA A 182 6.28 -13.45 -12.22
CA ALA A 182 6.39 -14.77 -11.61
C ALA A 182 7.52 -15.59 -12.25
N PHE A 183 7.68 -15.50 -13.58
CA PHE A 183 8.77 -16.12 -14.30
C PHE A 183 10.13 -15.63 -13.79
N ASP A 184 10.30 -14.31 -13.58
CA ASP A 184 11.57 -13.74 -13.12
C ASP A 184 11.94 -14.22 -11.71
N LEU A 185 10.97 -14.30 -10.79
CA LEU A 185 11.18 -14.87 -9.46
C LEU A 185 11.64 -16.32 -9.52
N VAL A 186 10.99 -17.15 -10.35
CA VAL A 186 11.36 -18.57 -10.47
C VAL A 186 12.71 -18.73 -11.16
N ARG A 187 12.99 -17.94 -12.19
CA ARG A 187 14.28 -17.95 -12.90
C ARG A 187 15.44 -17.62 -11.97
N GLU A 188 15.30 -16.62 -11.10
CA GLU A 188 16.35 -16.29 -10.12
C GLU A 188 16.69 -17.48 -9.21
N GLN A 189 15.67 -18.19 -8.73
CA GLN A 189 15.85 -19.38 -7.90
C GLN A 189 16.44 -20.55 -8.70
N TYR A 190 15.97 -20.75 -9.93
CA TYR A 190 16.47 -21.78 -10.84
C TYR A 190 17.96 -21.58 -11.15
N ASP A 191 18.37 -20.37 -11.52
CA ASP A 191 19.76 -20.03 -11.80
C ASP A 191 20.65 -20.23 -10.58
N ALA A 192 20.15 -19.90 -9.38
CA ALA A 192 20.87 -20.14 -8.13
C ALA A 192 21.05 -21.64 -7.85
N ALA A 193 20.01 -22.45 -8.03
CA ALA A 193 20.04 -23.90 -7.86
C ALA A 193 21.00 -24.58 -8.85
N MET A 194 20.96 -24.17 -10.12
CA MET A 194 21.86 -24.70 -11.15
C MET A 194 23.33 -24.38 -10.86
N LYS A 195 23.64 -23.17 -10.39
CA LYS A 195 24.99 -22.81 -9.93
C LYS A 195 25.44 -23.62 -8.72
N TYR A 196 24.53 -23.97 -7.81
CA TYR A 196 24.83 -24.79 -6.64
C TYR A 196 25.12 -26.25 -7.02
N SER A 197 24.31 -26.83 -7.91
CA SER A 197 24.45 -28.20 -8.40
C SER A 197 25.78 -28.41 -9.15
N TYR A 198 26.17 -27.43 -9.98
CA TYR A 198 27.46 -27.44 -10.70
C TYR A 198 28.69 -27.42 -9.77
N LYS A 199 28.58 -26.79 -8.58
CA LYS A 199 29.67 -26.75 -7.59
C LYS A 199 29.81 -28.06 -6.81
N GLN A 200 28.73 -28.78 -6.55
CA GLN A 200 28.80 -30.09 -5.88
C GLN A 200 29.39 -31.18 -6.77
N GLY A 201 29.07 -31.19 -8.07
CA GLY A 201 29.63 -32.16 -9.02
C GLY A 201 31.15 -32.01 -9.27
N ARG A 202 31.71 -30.82 -9.02
CA ARG A 202 33.16 -30.54 -9.18
C ARG A 202 34.00 -30.90 -7.96
N ASN A 203 33.38 -31.06 -6.79
CA ASN A 203 34.04 -31.43 -5.54
C ASN A 203 34.02 -32.95 -5.27
N GLN A 204 33.47 -33.75 -6.19
CA GLN A 204 33.42 -35.22 -6.12
C GLN A 204 34.21 -35.91 -7.24
N GLY A 205 35.01 -35.15 -8.00
CA GLY A 205 35.87 -35.66 -9.09
C GLY A 205 37.35 -35.48 -8.78
#